data_AF-A0A3B8WHZ8-F1
#
_entry.id   AF-A0A3B8WHZ8-F1
#
_cell.length_a   1.000
_cell.length_b   1.000
_cell.length_c   1.000
_cell.angle_alpha   90.00
_cell.angle_beta   90.00
_cell.angle_gamma   90.00
#
_symmetry.space_group_name_H-M   'P 1'
#
loop_
_entity.id
_entity.type
_entity.pdbx_description
1 polymer ?
#
loop_
_entity_poly.entity_id
_entity_poly.type
_entity_poly.pdbx_seq_one_letter_code
_entity_poly.pdbx_strand_id
1 'polypeptide(L)' 'TVTRTLTELGLPNDRVFAAAFGPHHPAVPNVDAESRAQNRRVEISTVPRAPSSAENTETGEGD' A
#
# COMPACT_ATOMS: atom_id res chain seq x y z
N THR A 1 0.28 11.50 6.72
CA THR A 1 -0.33 10.63 5.69
C THR A 1 -0.57 9.26 6.30
N VAL A 2 -1.52 8.48 5.78
CA VAL A 2 -1.87 7.17 6.38
C VAL A 2 -0.67 6.22 6.43
N THR A 3 0.11 6.12 5.35
CA THR A 3 1.32 5.27 5.29
C THR A 3 2.34 5.60 6.37
N ARG A 4 2.61 6.90 6.57
CA ARG A 4 3.54 7.37 7.61
C ARG A 4 3.04 6.98 9.01
N THR A 5 1.76 7.22 9.30
CA THR A 5 1.16 6.86 10.60
C THR A 5 1.20 5.36 10.86
N LEU A 6 0.92 4.52 9.86
CA LEU A 6 1.04 3.07 10.01
C LEU A 6 2.48 2.63 10.31
N THR A 7 3.45 3.27 9.68
CA THR A 7 4.88 3.01 9.93
C THR A 7 5.29 3.45 11.33
N GLU A 8 4.85 4.62 11.79
CA GLU A 8 5.07 5.14 13.15
C GLU A 8 4.47 4.22 14.23
N LEU A 9 3.37 3.53 13.92
CA LEU A 9 2.74 2.53 14.78
C LEU A 9 3.41 1.15 14.73
N GLY A 10 4.49 0.99 13.97
CA GLY A 10 5.31 -0.22 13.93
C GLY A 10 5.07 -1.14 12.74
N LEU A 11 4.25 -0.75 11.75
CA LEU A 11 4.15 -1.51 10.51
C LEU A 11 5.45 -1.37 9.69
N PRO A 12 6.14 -2.47 9.33
CA PRO A 12 7.37 -2.37 8.54
C PRO A 12 7.13 -1.73 7.17
N ASN A 13 8.09 -0.94 6.69
CA ASN A 13 7.97 -0.25 5.39
C ASN A 13 7.79 -1.23 4.22
N ASP A 14 8.39 -2.43 4.26
CA ASP A 14 8.24 -3.46 3.24
C ASP A 14 6.88 -4.18 3.28
N ARG A 15 6.05 -3.88 4.28
CA ARG A 15 4.69 -4.43 4.47
C ARG A 15 3.58 -3.46 4.10
N VAL A 16 3.90 -2.23 3.70
CA VAL A 16 2.91 -1.22 3.31
C VAL A 16 3.27 -0.59 1.97
N PHE A 17 2.27 -0.46 1.11
CA PHE A 17 2.37 0.24 -0.16
C PHE A 17 1.13 1.13 -0.32
N ALA A 18 1.28 2.26 -1.00
CA ALA A 18 0.17 3.14 -1.33
C ALA A 18 0.17 3.47 -2.83
N ALA A 19 -1.02 3.45 -3.41
CA ALA A 19 -1.30 3.93 -4.76
C ALA A 19 -2.32 5.07 -4.70
N ALA A 20 -2.23 5.98 -5.67
CA ALA A 20 -3.18 7.08 -5.81
C ALA A 20 -3.93 6.94 -7.14
N PHE A 21 -5.25 6.80 -7.07
CA PHE A 21 -6.11 6.67 -8.25
C PHE A 21 -6.59 8.03 -8.82
N GLY A 22 -6.34 9.13 -8.12
CA GLY A 22 -6.78 10.46 -8.54
C GLY A 22 -8.30 10.53 -8.71
N PRO A 23 -8.82 11.06 -9.84
CA PRO A 23 -10.26 11.13 -10.09
C PRO A 23 -10.85 9.82 -10.61
N HIS A 24 -10.02 8.82 -10.91
CA HIS A 24 -10.47 7.52 -11.38
C HIS A 24 -10.95 6.67 -10.20
N HIS A 25 -11.87 5.73 -10.47
CA HIS A 25 -12.49 4.87 -9.46
C HIS A 25 -13.26 5.59 -8.33
N PRO A 26 -14.17 6.54 -8.67
CA PRO A 26 -15.01 7.17 -7.67
C PRO A 26 -15.99 6.15 -7.06
N ALA A 27 -16.28 6.27 -5.76
CA ALA A 27 -17.31 5.45 -5.11
C ALA A 27 -18.72 5.90 -5.52
N VAL A 28 -18.89 7.21 -5.74
CA VAL A 28 -20.12 7.83 -6.26
C VAL A 28 -19.80 8.78 -7.41
N PRO A 29 -20.67 8.99 -8.42
CA PRO A 29 -20.39 9.92 -9.52
C PRO A 29 -20.01 11.34 -9.05
N ASN A 30 -18.98 11.94 -9.65
CA ASN A 30 -18.44 13.26 -9.27
C ASN A 30 -19.31 14.45 -9.74
N VAL A 31 -20.60 14.45 -9.43
CA VAL A 31 -21.59 15.41 -9.96
C VAL A 31 -21.56 16.77 -9.26
N ASP A 32 -21.19 16.82 -7.99
CA ASP A 32 -21.22 18.02 -7.15
C ASP A 32 -20.11 18.03 -6.10
N ALA A 33 -20.09 19.07 -5.24
CA ALA A 33 -19.06 19.22 -4.22
C ALA A 33 -19.14 18.15 -3.12
N GLU A 34 -20.36 17.69 -2.81
CA GLU A 34 -20.61 16.71 -1.78
C GLU A 34 -20.16 15.31 -2.20
N SER A 35 -20.56 14.86 -3.40
CA SER A 35 -20.09 13.61 -4.01
C SER A 35 -18.57 13.58 -4.17
N ARG A 36 -17.94 14.69 -4.60
CA ARG A 36 -16.47 14.81 -4.62
C ARG A 36 -15.85 14.74 -3.24
N ALA A 37 -16.56 15.19 -2.20
CA ALA A 37 -16.09 15.05 -0.82
C ALA A 37 -16.13 13.61 -0.34
N GLN A 38 -17.20 12.88 -0.64
CA GLN A 38 -17.32 11.45 -0.34
C GLN A 38 -16.22 10.62 -1.02
N ASN A 39 -15.79 11.04 -2.21
CA ASN A 39 -14.73 10.35 -2.96
C ASN A 39 -13.30 10.58 -2.44
N ARG A 40 -13.05 11.57 -1.56
CA ARG A 40 -11.73 11.80 -0.93
C ARG A 40 -11.49 10.81 0.22
N ARG A 41 -11.32 9.54 -0.12
CA ARG A 41 -11.21 8.41 0.83
C ARG A 41 -9.88 7.68 0.70
N VAL A 42 -9.51 6.97 1.76
CA VAL A 42 -8.38 6.01 1.77
C VAL A 42 -8.96 4.62 2.03
N GLU A 43 -8.63 3.67 1.15
CA GLU A 43 -9.01 2.27 1.29
C GLU A 43 -7.78 1.45 1.71
N ILE A 44 -7.97 0.50 2.63
CA ILE A 44 -6.90 -0.36 3.16
C ILE A 44 -7.35 -1.81 2.98
N SER A 45 -6.50 -2.63 2.36
CA SER A 45 -6.75 -4.06 2.17
C SER A 45 -5.46 -4.83 2.38
N THR A 46 -5.58 -6.06 2.89
CA THR A 46 -4.44 -6.98 3.01
C THR A 46 -4.24 -7.74 1.70
N VAL A 47 -2.99 -7.96 1.33
CA VAL A 47 -2.62 -8.78 0.17
C VAL A 47 -1.79 -9.97 0.64
N PRO A 48 -2.10 -11.20 0.20
CA PRO A 48 -1.24 -12.35 0.47
C PRO A 48 0.15 -12.11 -0.13
N ARG A 49 1.21 -12.37 0.65
CA ARG A 49 2.58 -12.36 0.13
C ARG A 49 2.87 -13.75 -0.44
N ALA A 50 3.38 -13.81 -1.66
CA ALA A 50 3.95 -15.05 -2.18
C ALA A 50 5.07 -15.53 -1.22
N PRO A 51 5.24 -16.84 -1.03
CA PRO A 51 6.33 -17.35 -0.21
C PRO A 51 7.65 -16.81 -0.74
N SER A 52 8.46 -16.24 0.14
CA SER A 52 9.82 -15.81 -0.22
C SER A 52 10.60 -17.08 -0.57
N SER A 53 10.93 -17.28 -1.85
CA SER A 53 12.00 -18.19 -2.21
C SER A 53 13.26 -17.64 -1.56
N ALA A 54 13.69 -18.23 -0.46
CA ALA A 54 14.93 -17.89 0.20
C ALA A 54 16.06 -18.21 -0.79
N GLU A 55 16.64 -17.18 -1.39
CA GLU A 55 17.90 -17.28 -2.09
C GLU A 55 18.97 -17.48 -1.01
N ASN A 56 19.29 -18.75 -0.77
CA ASN A 56 20.43 -19.15 0.04
C ASN A 56 21.69 -18.81 -0.75
N THR A 57 22.12 -17.54 -0.74
CA THR A 57 23.47 -17.17 -1.18
C THR A 57 24.43 -17.67 -0.11
N GLU A 58 24.74 -18.96 -0.21
CA GLU A 58 25.85 -19.58 0.50
C GLU A 58 27.14 -18.95 -0.06
N THR A 59 27.77 -18.15 0.79
CA THR A 59 29.08 -17.56 0.57
C THR A 59 30.08 -18.65 0.22
N GLY A 60 30.36 -18.82 -1.08
CA GLY A 60 31.48 -19.61 -1.56
C GLY A 60 32.78 -18.84 -1.35
N GLU A 61 33.29 -18.88 -0.12
CA GLU A 61 34.69 -18.55 0.18
C GLU A 61 35.52 -19.77 -0.21
N GLY A 62 36.22 -19.68 -1.34
CA GLY A 62 37.14 -20.68 -1.85
C GLY A 62 38.53 -20.06 -2.05
N ASP A 63 39.48 -20.60 -1.28
CA ASP A 63 40.96 -20.58 -1.37
C ASP A 63 41.68 -19.24 -1.65
#